data_AF-A0A6D0Y7L4-F1
#
_entry.id   AF-A0A6D0Y7L4-F1
#
_cell.length_a   1.000
_cell.length_b   1.000
_cell.length_c   1.000
_cell.angle_alpha   90.00
_cell.angle_beta   90.00
_cell.angle_gamma   90.00
#
_symmetry.space_group_name_H-M   'P 1'
#
loop_
_entity.id
_entity.type
_entity.pdbx_description
1 polymer ?
#
loop_
_entity_poly.entity_id
_entity_poly.type
_entity_poly.pdbx_seq_one_letter_code
_entity_poly.pdbx_strand_id
1 'polypeptide(L)' 'MYQMEKIATGVSYSTSAAGTGYWLFQILDNVTPSQWTAIGVLGSLFFGLLTYLTNLYFKIREDRRKAARGE' A
#
# COMPACT_ATOMS: atom_id res chain seq x y z
N MET A 1 -32.76 -7.33 26.54
CA MET A 1 -32.22 -6.88 25.23
C MET A 1 -30.72 -6.54 25.30
N TYR A 2 -30.26 -5.70 26.24
CA TYR A 2 -28.84 -5.32 26.40
C TYR A 2 -27.81 -6.48 26.48
N GLN A 3 -28.15 -7.59 27.13
CA GLN A 3 -27.27 -8.77 27.23
C GLN A 3 -27.09 -9.50 25.90
N MET A 4 -28.15 -9.57 25.07
CA MET A 4 -28.08 -10.19 23.75
C MET A 4 -27.24 -9.34 22.78
N GLU A 5 -27.33 -8.01 22.86
CA GLU A 5 -26.47 -7.12 22.08
C GLU A 5 -25.00 -7.30 22.43
N LYS A 6 -24.65 -7.43 23.72
CA LYS A 6 -23.25 -7.70 24.14
C LYS A 6 -22.72 -9.03 23.63
N ILE A 7 -23.53 -10.09 23.67
CA ILE A 7 -23.15 -11.41 23.16
C ILE A 7 -23.02 -11.37 21.64
N ALA A 8 -24.00 -10.81 20.93
CA ALA A 8 -23.96 -10.67 19.47
C ALA A 8 -22.76 -9.83 19.01
N THR A 9 -22.43 -8.77 19.75
CA THR A 9 -21.27 -7.91 19.51
C THR A 9 -19.95 -8.65 19.79
N GLY A 10 -19.87 -9.44 20.85
CA GLY A 10 -18.69 -10.28 21.12
C GLY A 10 -18.48 -11.36 20.06
N VAL A 11 -19.57 -11.98 19.58
CA VAL A 11 -19.54 -12.96 18.50
C VAL A 11 -19.18 -12.31 17.16
N SER A 12 -19.69 -11.11 16.87
CA SER A 12 -19.35 -10.41 15.63
C SER A 12 -17.88 -9.97 15.61
N TYR A 13 -17.33 -9.47 16.73
CA TYR A 13 -15.91 -9.11 16.82
C TYR A 13 -14.99 -10.31 16.72
N SER A 14 -15.32 -11.42 17.39
CA SER A 14 -14.52 -12.65 17.29
C SER A 14 -14.57 -13.25 15.89
N THR A 15 -15.74 -13.28 15.25
CA THR A 15 -15.89 -13.72 13.84
C THR A 15 -15.13 -12.80 12.89
N SER A 16 -15.17 -11.49 13.10
CA SER A 16 -14.45 -10.51 12.26
C SER A 16 -12.94 -10.62 12.43
N ALA A 17 -12.44 -10.81 13.65
CA ALA A 17 -11.03 -11.02 13.94
C ALA A 17 -10.53 -12.35 13.34
N ALA A 18 -11.30 -13.42 13.51
CA ALA A 18 -11.00 -14.72 12.91
C ALA A 18 -11.03 -14.66 11.38
N GLY A 19 -12.03 -14.00 10.79
CA GLY A 19 -12.15 -13.81 9.35
C GLY A 19 -11.00 -12.98 8.75
N THR A 20 -10.61 -11.90 9.43
CA THR A 20 -9.47 -11.08 9.04
C THR A 20 -8.16 -11.87 9.15
N GLY A 21 -7.98 -12.62 10.23
CA GLY A 21 -6.82 -13.50 10.41
C GLY A 21 -6.73 -14.56 9.33
N TYR A 22 -7.83 -15.24 9.04
CA TYR A 22 -7.90 -16.25 7.97
C TYR A 22 -7.54 -15.66 6.60
N TRP A 23 -8.09 -14.48 6.26
CA TRP A 23 -7.76 -13.79 5.01
C TRP A 23 -6.27 -13.43 4.91
N LEU A 24 -5.67 -12.96 6.02
CA LEU A 24 -4.23 -12.65 6.07
C LEU A 24 -3.36 -13.89 5.85
N PHE A 25 -3.67 -15.00 6.55
CA PHE A 25 -2.96 -16.26 6.36
C PHE A 25 -3.15 -16.80 4.95
N GLN A 26 -4.34 -16.65 4.37
CA GLN A 26 -4.59 -17.06 3.01
C GLN A 26 -3.68 -16.32 2.02
N ILE A 27 -3.45 -15.01 2.18
CA ILE A 27 -2.52 -14.27 1.32
C ILE A 27 -1.07 -14.73 1.54
N LEU A 28 -0.67 -14.98 2.78
CA LEU A 28 0.68 -15.45 3.10
C LEU A 28 0.95 -16.84 2.51
N ASP A 29 -0.02 -17.75 2.58
CA ASP A 29 0.13 -19.14 2.14
C ASP A 29 -0.02 -19.30 0.62
N ASN A 30 -0.86 -18.49 -0.04
CA ASN A 30 -1.09 -18.59 -1.48
C ASN A 30 -0.02 -17.91 -2.33
N VAL A 31 0.85 -17.08 -1.74
CA VAL A 31 1.91 -16.37 -2.45
C VAL A 31 3.26 -16.95 -2.04
N THR A 32 3.94 -17.59 -2.99
CA THR A 32 5.26 -18.17 -2.74
C THR A 32 6.33 -17.10 -2.43
N PRO A 33 7.42 -17.45 -1.72
CA PRO A 33 8.48 -16.49 -1.37
C PRO A 33 9.06 -15.73 -2.58
N SER A 34 9.16 -16.40 -3.73
CA SER A 34 9.63 -15.78 -4.97
C SER A 34 8.63 -14.80 -5.56
N GLN A 35 7.32 -15.05 -5.44
CA GLN A 35 6.28 -14.12 -5.88
C GLN A 35 6.22 -12.87 -4.99
N TRP A 36 6.38 -13.00 -3.68
CA TRP A 36 6.55 -11.86 -2.77
C TRP A 36 7.73 -10.99 -3.17
N THR A 37 8.86 -11.64 -3.47
CA THR A 37 10.06 -10.95 -3.94
C THR A 37 9.79 -10.21 -5.27
N ALA A 38 9.11 -10.85 -6.21
CA ALA A 38 8.75 -10.24 -7.49
C ALA A 38 7.83 -9.01 -7.31
N ILE A 39 6.83 -9.08 -6.42
CA ILE A 39 5.97 -7.93 -6.08
C ILE A 39 6.82 -6.79 -5.49
N GLY A 40 7.73 -7.11 -4.56
CA GLY A 40 8.64 -6.13 -3.98
C GLY A 40 9.53 -5.45 -5.03
N VAL A 41 10.12 -6.23 -5.94
CA VAL A 41 10.97 -5.71 -7.01
C VAL A 41 10.17 -4.83 -7.97
N LEU A 42 9.02 -5.30 -8.48
CA LEU A 42 8.17 -4.51 -9.37
C LEU A 42 7.67 -3.22 -8.71
N GLY A 43 7.25 -3.30 -7.45
CA GLY A 43 6.86 -2.14 -6.66
C GLY A 43 8.00 -1.14 -6.53
N SER A 44 9.17 -1.59 -6.09
CA SER A 44 10.35 -0.72 -5.93
C SER A 44 10.80 -0.07 -7.25
N LEU A 45 10.75 -0.81 -8.36
CA LEU A 45 11.10 -0.30 -9.68
C LEU A 45 10.11 0.78 -10.12
N PHE A 46 8.81 0.54 -9.96
CA PHE A 46 7.76 1.49 -10.29
C PHE A 46 7.87 2.76 -9.43
N PHE A 47 8.02 2.61 -8.11
CA PHE A 47 8.21 3.74 -7.20
C PHE A 47 9.49 4.50 -7.49
N GLY A 48 10.60 3.81 -7.77
CA GLY A 48 11.86 4.43 -8.17
C GLY A 48 11.72 5.26 -9.45
N LEU A 49 11.00 4.73 -10.44
CA LEU A 49 10.68 5.45 -11.66
C LEU A 49 9.80 6.69 -11.37
N LEU A 50 8.76 6.55 -10.54
CA LEU A 50 7.92 7.68 -10.15
C LEU A 50 8.72 8.76 -9.41
N THR A 51 9.63 8.38 -8.52
CA THR A 51 10.53 9.32 -7.83
C THR A 51 11.43 10.02 -8.82
N TYR A 52 12.01 9.30 -9.79
CA TYR A 52 12.81 9.90 -10.86
C TYR A 52 12.00 10.89 -11.69
N LEU A 53 10.82 10.51 -12.15
CA LEU A 53 9.93 11.37 -12.93
C LEU A 53 9.48 12.60 -12.16
N THR A 54 9.21 12.46 -10.86
CA THR A 54 8.87 13.58 -9.99
C THR A 54 10.02 14.57 -9.88
N ASN A 55 11.25 14.08 -9.67
CA ASN A 55 12.45 14.92 -9.67
C ASN A 55 12.66 15.61 -11.03
N LEU A 56 12.51 14.86 -12.13
CA LEU A 56 12.63 15.40 -13.47
C LEU A 56 11.60 16.50 -13.75
N TYR A 57 10.34 16.29 -13.34
CA TYR A 57 9.28 17.28 -13.46
C TYR A 57 9.64 18.58 -12.74
N PHE A 58 10.10 18.48 -11.49
CA PHE A 58 10.50 19.67 -10.73
C PHE A 58 11.72 20.36 -11.35
N LYS A 59 12.69 19.60 -11.84
CA LYS A 59 13.87 20.13 -12.52
C LYS A 59 13.50 20.90 -13.78
N ILE A 60 12.66 20.35 -14.64
CA ILE A 60 12.16 21.05 -15.84
C ILE A 60 11.40 22.32 -15.44
N ARG A 61 10.55 22.23 -14.42
CA ARG A 61 9.78 23.38 -13.94
C ARG A 61 10.69 24.47 -13.34
N GLU A 62 11.78 24.10 -12.68
CA GLU A 62 12.78 25.01 -12.14
C GLU A 62 13.60 25.66 -13.25
N ASP A 63 14.10 24.87 -14.21
CA ASP A 63 14.88 25.35 -15.35
C ASP A 63 14.05 26.36 -16.19
N ARG A 64 12.75 26.08 -16.39
CA ARG A 64 11.85 27.03 -17.04
C ARG A 64 11.67 28.33 -16.25
N ARG A 65 11.74 28.31 -14.91
CA ARG A 65 11.68 29.52 -14.09
C ARG A 65 12.99 30.31 -14.14
N LYS A 66 14.14 29.64 -14.18
CA LYS A 66 15.46 30.28 -14.32
C LYS A 66 15.59 30.98 -15.67
N ALA A 67 15.22 30.29 -16.75
CA ALA A 67 15.18 30.87 -18.10
C ALA A 67 14.25 32.10 -18.20
N ALA A 68 13.10 32.08 -17.49
CA ALA A 68 12.19 33.23 -17.44
C ALA A 68 12.72 34.40 -16.59
N ARG A 69 13.68 34.15 -15.69
CA ARG A 69 14.37 35.19 -14.89
C ARG A 69 15.61 35.75 -15.60
N GLY A 70 16.00 35.19 -16.74
CA GLY A 70 17.14 35.67 -17.54
C GLY A 70 18.51 35.29 -16.96
N GLU A 71 18.56 34.27 -16.10
CA GLU A 71 19.80 33.60 -15.65
C GLU A 71 20.16 32.42 -16.56
#